data_AF-A0A925V3M7-F1
#
_entry.id   AF-A0A925V3M7-F1
#
_cell.length_a   1.000
_cell.length_b   1.000
_cell.length_c   1.000
_cell.angle_alpha   90.00
_cell.angle_beta   90.00
_cell.angle_gamma   90.00
#
_symmetry.space_group_name_H-M   'P 1'
#
loop_
_entity.id
_entity.type
_entity.pdbx_description
1 polymer ?
#
loop_
_entity_poly.entity_id
_entity_poly.type
_entity_poly.pdbx_seq_one_letter_code
_entity_poly.pdbx_strand_id
1 'polypeptide(L)'
;MVRIPATLCVCFVAGCYSGVSSDGRAVDGGLTTAETDTDDSTEGPATDTNDPADDTADQSDDSTATTAAADETMGPEPTEAPLAEHIGLTRIELNQGVAMVLVRDGALVAPGPDLGELIPGRSALVRGLWEVDPGFTPRELEGRLLIRSGGQDQIYSQTLQVDGDADASSVQGGFLWEVPGGVISADAEIAIEIRETTIVAEGPDVATSVRQPADGYAELPVASGEQRLDVVLVPLNYTAGGNLTVDLAQADIDLIGQMLFDHHPVEEVSISVRNPIDYPNAITTNEEFGDTLGFLVGLRDSDQAPANVYYAALVDIGCSVVGCGSSGTNGVGYTLPDEELADARLRVSSTLWTDAVTSADVLVHELGHNHGLRHVPCPGTTPANATPDYPHTDGAIGGWGWAPLADTLYGSNNFDYMTYCDPAWLSDWTWSLTHARLQAVAVLPTPAPSGDTLLAHVHPSGRQTWFRVATGGAPRSKAKGPQVTFMADGAVLATAFATELPPTDHGGRILRVEIPPTAARFDVLSWDRSGELEEVTAAELRGPTQPVRRAEPIARKSFRSR
;
A
#
# COMPACT_ATOMS: atom_id res chain seq x y z
N MET A 1 21.53 -49.92 3.24
CA MET A 1 21.61 -49.18 4.52
C MET A 1 22.81 -48.28 4.36
N VAL A 2 22.70 -46.98 4.08
CA VAL A 2 21.91 -45.93 4.72
C VAL A 2 21.37 -44.98 3.62
N ARG A 3 20.14 -44.51 3.80
CA ARG A 3 19.43 -43.52 2.96
C ARG A 3 19.44 -42.18 3.70
N ILE A 4 19.45 -41.06 2.96
CA ILE A 4 18.66 -39.81 3.13
C ILE A 4 19.13 -38.76 2.08
N PRO A 5 18.26 -37.83 1.61
CA PRO A 5 18.08 -37.54 0.18
C PRO A 5 18.34 -36.09 -0.29
N ALA A 6 18.33 -35.97 -1.63
CA ALA A 6 17.73 -34.94 -2.50
C ALA A 6 17.69 -33.45 -2.09
N THR A 7 18.48 -32.71 -2.87
CA THR A 7 18.35 -31.34 -3.40
C THR A 7 16.94 -30.73 -3.43
N LEU A 8 16.89 -29.48 -2.93
CA LEU A 8 15.84 -28.48 -3.06
C LEU A 8 15.67 -28.07 -4.55
N CYS A 9 14.49 -28.28 -5.12
CA CYS A 9 14.14 -27.84 -6.47
C CYS A 9 13.27 -26.58 -6.35
N VAL A 10 13.77 -25.45 -6.84
CA VAL A 10 13.02 -24.20 -7.01
C VAL A 10 12.24 -24.33 -8.31
N CYS A 11 10.91 -24.49 -8.23
CA CYS A 11 10.03 -24.52 -9.39
C CYS A 11 9.47 -23.12 -9.64
N PHE A 12 9.92 -22.49 -10.73
CA PHE A 12 9.12 -21.49 -11.45
C PHE A 12 7.97 -22.22 -12.15
N VAL A 13 6.73 -21.92 -11.81
CA VAL A 13 5.55 -22.36 -12.58
C VAL A 13 5.21 -21.26 -13.58
N ALA A 14 5.69 -21.43 -14.81
CA ALA A 14 5.22 -20.68 -15.97
C ALA A 14 3.89 -21.28 -16.44
N GLY A 15 2.89 -20.40 -16.61
CA GLY A 15 1.59 -20.75 -17.18
C GLY A 15 1.72 -21.28 -18.60
N CYS A 16 1.09 -22.43 -18.86
CA CYS A 16 1.04 -23.07 -20.16
C CYS A 16 0.11 -22.29 -21.10
N TYR A 17 0.67 -21.77 -22.20
CA TYR A 17 -0.08 -21.49 -23.43
C TYR A 17 0.20 -22.61 -24.45
N SER A 18 -0.87 -23.04 -25.12
CA SER A 18 -0.94 -24.10 -26.14
C SER A 18 -0.06 -23.85 -27.36
N GLY A 19 0.55 -24.93 -27.86
CA GLY A 19 1.71 -24.90 -28.76
C GLY A 19 1.45 -24.96 -30.27
N VAL A 20 2.55 -24.79 -31.02
CA VAL A 20 2.75 -25.20 -32.41
C VAL A 20 4.26 -25.46 -32.65
N SER A 21 4.53 -26.63 -33.22
CA SER A 21 5.66 -27.05 -34.09
C SER A 21 7.11 -26.91 -33.62
N SER A 22 7.72 -28.09 -33.44
CA SER A 22 9.15 -28.38 -33.36
C SER A 22 9.89 -28.13 -34.68
N ASP A 23 11.09 -27.55 -34.59
CA ASP A 23 12.29 -27.98 -35.33
C ASP A 23 13.54 -27.26 -34.80
N GLY A 24 14.65 -27.98 -34.60
CA GLY A 24 15.99 -27.37 -34.57
C GLY A 24 16.90 -27.72 -33.38
N ARG A 25 17.84 -28.65 -33.62
CA ARG A 25 19.05 -29.00 -32.86
C ARG A 25 19.86 -27.83 -32.25
N ALA A 26 20.39 -28.04 -31.04
CA ALA A 26 21.68 -27.52 -30.53
C ALA A 26 22.37 -28.72 -29.83
N VAL A 27 23.51 -29.27 -30.26
CA VAL A 27 24.91 -28.82 -30.33
C VAL A 27 25.51 -28.46 -28.96
N ASP A 28 26.65 -29.11 -28.72
CA ASP A 28 27.33 -29.49 -27.49
C ASP A 28 28.53 -28.56 -27.18
N GLY A 29 29.01 -28.59 -25.93
CA GLY A 29 30.29 -28.04 -25.46
C GLY A 29 30.15 -26.96 -24.38
N GLY A 30 30.80 -27.01 -23.20
CA GLY A 30 31.85 -27.89 -22.68
C GLY A 30 32.95 -27.05 -21.98
N LEU A 31 33.36 -27.51 -20.78
CA LEU A 31 34.57 -27.17 -19.97
C LEU A 31 34.58 -25.80 -19.23
N THR A 32 35.15 -25.56 -18.03
CA THR A 32 35.98 -26.26 -16.99
C THR A 32 36.16 -25.24 -15.83
N THR A 33 35.88 -25.50 -14.54
CA THR A 33 36.71 -26.04 -13.42
C THR A 33 38.16 -25.53 -13.22
N ALA A 34 38.42 -24.90 -12.07
CA ALA A 34 39.49 -25.17 -11.05
C ALA A 34 39.63 -23.93 -10.10
N GLU A 35 39.30 -24.01 -8.80
CA GLU A 35 40.13 -24.40 -7.61
C GLU A 35 41.26 -23.39 -7.29
N THR A 36 41.16 -22.52 -6.27
CA THR A 36 41.37 -22.63 -4.77
C THR A 36 42.84 -22.56 -4.29
N ASP A 37 43.12 -21.64 -3.34
CA ASP A 37 44.03 -21.70 -2.16
C ASP A 37 43.94 -20.33 -1.40
N THR A 38 43.47 -20.25 -0.13
CA THR A 38 44.20 -20.27 1.20
C THR A 38 45.37 -19.29 1.30
N ASP A 39 45.70 -18.53 2.35
CA ASP A 39 45.44 -18.43 3.81
C ASP A 39 46.04 -17.03 4.23
N ASP A 40 45.42 -16.19 5.05
CA ASP A 40 45.58 -16.03 6.53
C ASP A 40 46.52 -14.88 7.01
N SER A 41 45.97 -14.08 7.95
CA SER A 41 46.53 -13.31 9.10
C SER A 41 47.77 -12.37 8.95
N THR A 42 48.00 -11.25 9.68
CA THR A 42 47.40 -10.54 10.84
C THR A 42 48.12 -9.18 11.07
N GLU A 43 47.39 -8.21 11.68
CA GLU A 43 47.75 -7.20 12.71
C GLU A 43 48.92 -6.18 12.59
N GLY A 44 48.59 -4.91 12.92
CA GLY A 44 49.53 -3.81 13.31
C GLY A 44 50.00 -3.91 14.77
N PRO A 45 50.63 -2.89 15.41
CA PRO A 45 50.06 -1.54 15.61
C PRO A 45 51.08 -0.36 15.73
N ALA A 46 50.56 0.80 16.18
CA ALA A 46 51.06 2.18 16.27
C ALA A 46 52.27 2.48 17.20
N THR A 47 52.92 3.66 17.02
CA THR A 47 52.92 4.85 17.92
C THR A 47 54.06 5.86 17.61
N ASP A 48 53.67 7.12 17.34
CA ASP A 48 54.00 8.38 18.05
C ASP A 48 55.43 8.99 18.19
N THR A 49 55.43 10.32 18.07
CA THR A 49 56.30 11.39 18.65
C THR A 49 57.61 11.92 17.98
N ASN A 50 57.60 13.26 17.89
CA ASN A 50 58.67 14.26 18.15
C ASN A 50 59.47 14.90 17.00
N ASP A 51 59.14 16.17 16.80
CA ASP A 51 59.96 17.32 16.38
C ASP A 51 61.12 17.58 17.39
N PRO A 52 62.23 18.25 17.02
CA PRO A 52 62.23 19.72 17.09
C PRO A 52 63.07 20.48 16.03
N ALA A 53 62.67 21.75 15.88
CA ALA A 53 63.38 22.95 15.41
C ALA A 53 64.92 22.98 15.56
N ASP A 54 65.63 23.68 14.66
CA ASP A 54 66.08 25.08 14.91
C ASP A 54 66.91 25.67 13.74
N ASP A 55 66.73 26.98 13.59
CA ASP A 55 67.48 28.06 12.94
C ASP A 55 68.75 27.78 12.12
N THR A 56 68.85 28.44 10.94
CA THR A 56 69.88 29.48 10.72
C THR A 56 69.51 30.41 9.57
N ALA A 57 69.53 31.70 9.85
CA ALA A 57 69.54 32.79 8.89
C ALA A 57 70.91 32.93 8.22
N ASP A 58 70.95 33.28 6.93
CA ASP A 58 72.00 34.16 6.41
C ASP A 58 71.56 34.92 5.15
N GLN A 59 72.30 35.99 4.94
CA GLN A 59 72.05 37.27 4.32
C GLN A 59 71.78 37.34 2.80
N SER A 60 70.95 38.33 2.49
CA SER A 60 70.98 39.29 1.38
C SER A 60 71.99 39.09 0.24
N ASP A 61 71.47 39.12 -0.99
CA ASP A 61 72.14 39.88 -2.05
C ASP A 61 71.13 40.52 -3.03
N ASP A 62 71.52 41.71 -3.46
CA ASP A 62 70.82 42.70 -4.28
C ASP A 62 70.91 42.35 -5.78
N SER A 63 69.80 42.49 -6.54
CA SER A 63 69.81 43.13 -7.88
C SER A 63 68.46 43.07 -8.59
N THR A 64 67.87 44.26 -8.74
CA THR A 64 67.15 44.83 -9.90
C THR A 64 66.36 43.96 -10.90
N ALA A 65 65.13 44.44 -11.09
CA ALA A 65 64.26 44.44 -12.28
C ALA A 65 63.46 43.16 -12.58
N THR A 66 62.13 43.24 -12.58
CA THR A 66 61.29 43.49 -13.77
C THR A 66 59.80 43.31 -13.41
N THR A 67 58.93 44.11 -14.05
CA THR A 67 57.49 43.86 -14.35
C THR A 67 56.44 43.76 -13.23
N ALA A 68 55.36 44.49 -13.47
CA ALA A 68 54.09 44.41 -12.77
C ALA A 68 53.52 42.99 -12.72
N ALA A 69 53.09 42.56 -11.54
CA ALA A 69 52.03 41.59 -11.38
C ALA A 69 50.87 42.35 -10.74
N ALA A 70 49.76 42.42 -11.48
CA ALA A 70 48.47 42.70 -10.89
C ALA A 70 48.24 41.61 -9.83
N ASP A 71 47.96 42.05 -8.62
CA ASP A 71 47.47 41.20 -7.54
C ASP A 71 46.03 40.82 -7.94
N GLU A 72 45.91 39.81 -8.81
CA GLU A 72 44.65 39.10 -8.99
C GLU A 72 44.42 38.34 -7.68
N THR A 73 43.62 38.93 -6.80
CA THR A 73 42.99 38.21 -5.71
C THR A 73 42.19 37.07 -6.33
N MET A 74 42.82 35.91 -6.49
CA MET A 74 42.12 34.67 -6.78
C MET A 74 41.07 34.50 -5.68
N GLY A 75 39.80 34.53 -6.10
CA GLY A 75 38.70 34.12 -5.23
C GLY A 75 38.96 32.71 -4.69
N PRO A 76 38.26 32.29 -3.62
CA PRO A 76 38.37 30.93 -3.13
C PRO A 76 38.16 29.95 -4.30
N GLU A 77 39.06 28.97 -4.46
CA GLU A 77 38.89 27.95 -5.50
C GLU A 77 37.53 27.27 -5.35
N PRO A 78 36.80 27.05 -6.45
CA PRO A 78 35.50 26.41 -6.40
C PRO A 78 35.65 25.01 -5.79
N THR A 79 34.88 24.74 -4.75
CA THR A 79 34.89 23.45 -4.04
C THR A 79 33.98 22.41 -4.68
N GLU A 80 33.22 22.80 -5.71
CA GLU A 80 32.27 21.95 -6.41
C GLU A 80 32.36 22.13 -7.93
N ALA A 81 32.01 21.08 -8.65
CA ALA A 81 31.87 21.14 -10.10
C ALA A 81 30.67 22.03 -10.49
N PRO A 82 30.76 22.80 -11.59
CA PRO A 82 29.69 23.69 -12.02
C PRO A 82 28.44 22.91 -12.45
N LEU A 83 27.31 23.62 -12.53
CA LEU A 83 26.09 23.10 -13.14
C LEU A 83 26.33 22.75 -14.62
N ALA A 84 25.66 21.71 -15.09
CA ALA A 84 25.83 21.21 -16.44
C ALA A 84 25.23 22.16 -17.50
N GLU A 85 25.79 22.12 -18.71
CA GLU A 85 25.30 22.90 -19.85
C GLU A 85 24.62 22.05 -20.93
N HIS A 86 23.81 22.72 -21.75
CA HIS A 86 23.11 22.14 -22.91
C HIS A 86 22.16 20.99 -22.53
N ILE A 87 21.64 21.04 -21.30
CA ILE A 87 20.75 20.04 -20.71
C ILE A 87 19.81 20.75 -19.74
N GLY A 88 18.56 20.31 -19.69
CA GLY A 88 17.55 20.86 -18.80
C GLY A 88 16.73 19.76 -18.14
N LEU A 89 16.47 19.89 -16.84
CA LEU A 89 15.51 19.03 -16.14
C LEU A 89 14.10 19.37 -16.61
N THR A 90 13.40 18.37 -17.11
CA THR A 90 12.04 18.51 -17.64
C THR A 90 11.00 17.92 -16.71
N ARG A 91 11.36 16.88 -15.94
CA ARG A 91 10.44 16.22 -15.02
C ARG A 91 11.14 15.70 -13.77
N ILE A 92 10.50 15.92 -12.62
CA ILE A 92 10.86 15.25 -11.37
C ILE A 92 9.65 14.47 -10.88
N GLU A 93 9.87 13.20 -10.58
CA GLU A 93 8.86 12.34 -9.98
C GLU A 93 9.33 11.87 -8.62
N LEU A 94 8.45 11.90 -7.63
CA LEU A 94 8.66 11.28 -6.33
C LEU A 94 7.61 10.21 -6.13
N ASN A 95 8.03 8.97 -5.85
CA ASN A 95 7.15 7.81 -5.78
C ASN A 95 7.25 7.14 -4.40
N GLN A 96 6.15 7.11 -3.64
CA GLN A 96 6.02 6.37 -2.37
C GLN A 96 5.07 5.16 -2.49
N GLY A 97 4.64 4.84 -3.71
CA GLY A 97 3.54 3.93 -4.01
C GLY A 97 3.01 4.26 -5.41
N VAL A 98 2.76 5.55 -5.63
CA VAL A 98 2.42 6.17 -6.92
C VAL A 98 3.36 7.34 -7.21
N ALA A 99 3.73 7.52 -8.47
CA ALA A 99 4.57 8.63 -8.90
C ALA A 99 3.79 9.96 -8.86
N MET A 100 4.28 10.90 -8.05
CA MET A 100 3.81 12.28 -7.98
C MET A 100 4.77 13.18 -8.76
N VAL A 101 4.24 13.98 -9.68
CA VAL A 101 5.06 14.84 -10.56
C VAL A 101 5.28 16.20 -9.90
N LEU A 102 6.46 16.42 -9.33
CA LEU A 102 6.83 17.67 -8.64
C LEU A 102 7.26 18.77 -9.62
N VAL A 103 7.88 18.39 -10.74
CA VAL A 103 8.25 19.30 -11.84
C VAL A 103 7.72 18.73 -13.13
N ARG A 104 7.12 19.59 -13.95
CA ARG A 104 6.60 19.27 -15.28
C ARG A 104 6.99 20.38 -16.25
N ASP A 105 7.49 19.99 -17.42
CA ASP A 105 7.93 20.90 -18.48
C ASP A 105 8.93 21.95 -17.96
N GLY A 106 9.81 21.55 -17.03
CA GLY A 106 10.82 22.40 -16.41
C GLY A 106 10.28 23.43 -15.40
N ALA A 107 9.02 23.30 -14.97
CA ALA A 107 8.41 24.16 -13.94
C ALA A 107 7.87 23.33 -12.76
N LEU A 108 7.98 23.88 -11.55
CA LEU A 108 7.38 23.28 -10.36
C LEU A 108 5.86 23.22 -10.49
N VAL A 109 5.31 22.05 -10.16
CA VAL A 109 3.86 21.86 -10.03
C VAL A 109 3.45 22.43 -8.68
N ALA A 110 2.50 23.36 -8.69
CA ALA A 110 2.01 23.96 -7.46
C ALA A 110 1.36 22.90 -6.56
N PRO A 111 1.58 22.97 -5.23
CA PRO A 111 0.84 22.13 -4.29
C PRO A 111 -0.67 22.30 -4.47
N GLY A 112 -1.40 21.20 -4.48
CA GLY A 112 -2.83 21.18 -4.71
C GLY A 112 -3.39 19.76 -4.80
N PRO A 113 -4.73 19.64 -4.94
CA PRO A 113 -5.39 18.33 -5.03
C PRO A 113 -4.87 17.48 -6.21
N ASP A 114 -4.37 18.12 -7.26
CA ASP A 114 -3.82 17.45 -8.44
C ASP A 114 -2.40 16.88 -8.23
N LEU A 115 -1.67 17.38 -7.21
CA LEU A 115 -0.33 16.87 -6.87
C LEU A 115 -0.40 15.75 -5.83
N GLY A 116 -1.38 15.82 -4.92
CA GLY A 116 -1.50 14.92 -3.76
C GLY A 116 -0.60 15.31 -2.59
N GLU A 117 -0.63 14.51 -1.53
CA GLU A 117 0.23 14.67 -0.35
C GLU A 117 1.17 13.46 -0.20
N LEU A 118 2.39 13.71 0.28
CA LEU A 118 3.37 12.70 0.64
C LEU A 118 3.12 12.15 2.03
N ILE A 119 3.42 10.89 2.24
CA ILE A 119 3.28 10.23 3.53
C ILE A 119 4.57 10.43 4.34
N PRO A 120 4.50 11.05 5.53
CA PRO A 120 5.68 11.24 6.36
C PRO A 120 6.27 9.90 6.79
N GLY A 121 7.59 9.82 6.95
CA GLY A 121 8.25 8.60 7.43
C GLY A 121 8.25 7.43 6.44
N ARG A 122 7.77 7.64 5.21
CA ARG A 122 7.71 6.62 4.15
C ARG A 122 8.79 6.88 3.10
N SER A 123 9.58 5.86 2.77
CA SER A 123 10.63 5.95 1.76
C SER A 123 10.06 6.38 0.41
N ALA A 124 10.87 7.06 -0.37
CA ALA A 124 10.50 7.54 -1.69
C ALA A 124 11.57 7.18 -2.73
N LEU A 125 11.13 6.83 -3.93
CA LEU A 125 11.97 6.73 -5.11
C LEU A 125 11.81 8.00 -5.94
N VAL A 126 12.89 8.76 -6.10
CA VAL A 126 12.90 10.02 -6.86
C VAL A 126 13.56 9.82 -8.22
N ARG A 127 12.89 10.26 -9.28
CA ARG A 127 13.40 10.25 -10.65
C ARG A 127 13.59 11.66 -11.18
N GLY A 128 14.74 11.94 -11.76
CA GLY A 128 15.04 13.15 -12.50
C GLY A 128 15.19 12.86 -14.00
N LEU A 129 14.33 13.45 -14.83
CA LEU A 129 14.39 13.36 -16.28
C LEU A 129 14.84 14.68 -16.89
N TRP A 130 15.54 14.59 -18.01
CA TRP A 130 16.11 15.72 -18.73
C TRP A 130 15.85 15.64 -20.23
N GLU A 131 16.04 16.77 -20.90
CA GLU A 131 16.20 16.88 -22.35
C GLU A 131 17.53 17.58 -22.64
N VAL A 132 18.15 17.26 -23.77
CA VAL A 132 19.41 17.86 -24.20
C VAL A 132 19.21 18.83 -25.36
N ASP A 133 19.97 19.91 -25.37
CA ASP A 133 19.95 20.89 -26.47
C ASP A 133 20.71 20.36 -27.70
N PRO A 134 20.47 20.91 -28.91
CA PRO A 134 21.21 20.54 -30.13
C PRO A 134 22.74 20.69 -30.08
N GLY A 135 23.28 21.40 -29.07
CA GLY A 135 24.72 21.58 -28.85
C GLY A 135 25.33 20.60 -27.83
N PHE A 136 24.52 19.71 -27.25
CA PHE A 136 24.99 18.79 -26.23
C PHE A 136 25.99 17.77 -26.77
N THR A 137 27.11 17.63 -26.07
CA THR A 137 28.10 16.57 -26.33
C THR A 137 27.95 15.47 -25.27
N PRO A 138 27.82 14.19 -25.68
CA PRO A 138 27.71 13.08 -24.75
C PRO A 138 28.87 13.03 -23.77
N ARG A 139 28.56 12.99 -22.48
CA ARG A 139 29.53 13.00 -21.39
C ARG A 139 28.92 12.46 -20.10
N GLU A 140 29.79 12.21 -19.14
CA GLU A 140 29.38 11.82 -17.80
C GLU A 140 28.90 13.04 -17.02
N LEU A 141 27.72 12.96 -16.39
CA LEU A 141 27.14 14.00 -15.57
C LEU A 141 26.72 13.44 -14.20
N GLU A 142 26.78 14.27 -13.17
CA GLU A 142 26.29 13.95 -11.83
C GLU A 142 24.92 14.60 -11.63
N GLY A 143 23.89 13.79 -11.44
CA GLY A 143 22.64 14.26 -10.89
C GLY A 143 22.71 14.27 -9.37
N ARG A 144 22.28 15.35 -8.75
CA ARG A 144 22.14 15.47 -7.30
C ARG A 144 20.71 15.76 -6.91
N LEU A 145 20.19 14.97 -5.99
CA LEU A 145 18.97 15.24 -5.24
C LEU A 145 19.37 15.79 -3.87
N LEU A 146 18.87 16.97 -3.55
CA LEU A 146 19.05 17.63 -2.27
C LEU A 146 17.72 17.61 -1.52
N ILE A 147 17.71 17.10 -0.29
CA ILE A 147 16.55 17.18 0.59
C ILE A 147 16.96 17.84 1.89
N ARG A 148 16.27 18.92 2.25
CA ARG A 148 16.41 19.59 3.52
C ARG A 148 15.29 19.16 4.45
N SER A 149 15.62 18.67 5.64
CA SER A 149 14.63 18.24 6.64
C SER A 149 15.22 18.44 8.04
N GLY A 150 14.44 18.96 8.99
CA GLY A 150 14.92 19.23 10.35
C GLY A 150 16.09 20.21 10.42
N GLY A 151 16.24 21.08 9.41
CA GLY A 151 17.38 21.97 9.24
C GLY A 151 18.69 21.30 8.80
N GLN A 152 18.65 20.05 8.34
CA GLN A 152 19.80 19.33 7.79
C GLN A 152 19.63 19.06 6.30
N ASP A 153 20.70 19.28 5.52
CA ASP A 153 20.75 18.97 4.10
C ASP A 153 21.30 17.54 3.90
N GLN A 154 20.57 16.75 3.12
CA GLN A 154 20.98 15.43 2.64
C GLN A 154 21.18 15.50 1.13
N ILE A 155 22.27 14.92 0.64
CA ILE A 155 22.62 14.90 -0.79
C ILE A 155 22.70 13.46 -1.26
N TYR A 156 21.92 13.13 -2.27
CA TYR A 156 21.96 11.86 -2.98
C TYR A 156 22.49 12.12 -4.38
N SER A 157 23.58 11.44 -4.74
CA SER A 157 24.25 11.62 -6.03
C SER A 157 24.16 10.36 -6.87
N GLN A 158 23.99 10.54 -8.17
CA GLN A 158 24.15 9.47 -9.14
C GLN A 158 24.88 10.01 -10.37
N THR A 159 25.87 9.28 -10.83
CA THR A 159 26.63 9.62 -12.03
C THR A 159 26.17 8.75 -13.19
N LEU A 160 25.87 9.36 -14.34
CA LEU A 160 25.42 8.67 -15.54
C LEU A 160 26.17 9.18 -16.77
N GLN A 161 26.43 8.28 -17.72
CA GLN A 161 26.80 8.67 -19.07
C GLN A 161 25.54 9.16 -19.79
N VAL A 162 25.48 10.46 -20.07
CA VAL A 162 24.34 11.08 -20.77
C VAL A 162 24.65 11.15 -22.26
N ASP A 163 23.78 10.55 -23.07
CA ASP A 163 23.85 10.50 -24.53
C ASP A 163 22.43 10.65 -25.10
N GLY A 164 21.97 11.90 -25.17
CA GLY A 164 20.61 12.25 -25.60
C GLY A 164 19.64 12.51 -24.44
N ASP A 165 18.35 12.61 -24.80
CA ASP A 165 17.24 12.84 -23.87
C ASP A 165 17.04 11.65 -22.91
N ALA A 166 16.47 11.93 -21.75
CA ALA A 166 16.07 10.89 -20.81
C ALA A 166 14.94 10.01 -21.39
N ASP A 167 14.98 8.72 -21.09
CA ASP A 167 13.93 7.77 -21.46
C ASP A 167 12.89 7.64 -20.33
N ALA A 168 11.81 8.40 -20.43
CA ALA A 168 10.71 8.36 -19.46
C ALA A 168 10.03 6.98 -19.36
N SER A 169 10.15 6.14 -20.40
CA SER A 169 9.57 4.78 -20.44
C SER A 169 10.42 3.72 -19.72
N SER A 170 11.65 4.08 -19.32
CA SER A 170 12.56 3.20 -18.61
C SER A 170 12.85 3.69 -17.20
N VAL A 171 12.87 2.77 -16.24
CA VAL A 171 13.28 3.03 -14.85
C VAL A 171 14.70 3.58 -14.79
N GLN A 172 15.59 3.06 -15.64
CA GLN A 172 16.99 3.46 -15.74
C GLN A 172 17.20 4.59 -16.75
N GLY A 173 16.12 5.12 -17.34
CA GLY A 173 16.18 6.15 -18.38
C GLY A 173 16.44 7.56 -17.85
N GLY A 174 16.64 7.72 -16.54
CA GLY A 174 16.94 8.99 -15.90
C GLY A 174 17.74 8.79 -14.61
N PHE A 175 17.99 9.89 -13.89
CA PHE A 175 18.57 9.79 -12.56
C PHE A 175 17.57 9.18 -11.58
N LEU A 176 18.06 8.35 -10.66
CA LEU A 176 17.25 7.58 -9.73
C LEU A 176 17.89 7.60 -8.33
N TRP A 177 17.14 8.06 -7.34
CA TRP A 177 17.58 8.10 -5.94
C TRP A 177 16.52 7.50 -5.01
N GLU A 178 16.96 6.64 -4.09
CA GLU A 178 16.13 6.16 -2.99
C GLU A 178 16.34 7.08 -1.79
N VAL A 179 15.25 7.66 -1.29
CA VAL A 179 15.22 8.54 -0.13
C VAL A 179 14.62 7.75 1.04
N PRO A 180 15.37 7.54 2.14
CA PRO A 180 14.85 6.90 3.35
C PRO A 180 13.68 7.68 3.95
N GLY A 181 12.72 6.96 4.54
CA GLY A 181 11.49 7.56 5.05
C GLY A 181 11.72 8.58 6.16
N GLY A 182 12.77 8.38 6.97
CA GLY A 182 13.17 9.30 8.04
C GLY A 182 13.56 10.71 7.57
N VAL A 183 13.80 10.91 6.26
CA VAL A 183 14.12 12.21 5.66
C VAL A 183 12.86 12.93 5.16
N ILE A 184 11.77 12.21 4.91
CA ILE A 184 10.48 12.80 4.50
C ILE A 184 9.69 13.21 5.75
N SER A 185 9.96 14.41 6.24
CA SER A 185 9.27 15.05 7.38
C SER A 185 8.33 16.17 6.92
N ALA A 186 7.49 16.66 7.83
CA ALA A 186 6.53 17.74 7.53
C ALA A 186 7.17 19.06 7.06
N ASP A 187 8.45 19.27 7.35
CA ASP A 187 9.27 20.43 6.95
C ASP A 187 10.24 20.10 5.81
N ALA A 188 10.07 18.96 5.12
CA ALA A 188 10.97 18.56 4.06
C ALA A 188 10.87 19.49 2.84
N GLU A 189 12.02 19.93 2.33
CA GLU A 189 12.14 20.72 1.11
C GLU A 189 13.08 20.00 0.12
N ILE A 190 12.85 20.15 -1.17
CA ILE A 190 13.58 19.46 -2.24
C ILE A 190 14.26 20.44 -3.20
N ALA A 191 15.43 20.05 -3.68
CA ALA A 191 16.01 20.58 -4.91
C ALA A 191 16.69 19.45 -5.68
N ILE A 192 16.80 19.62 -6.99
CA ILE A 192 17.55 18.72 -7.86
C ILE A 192 18.45 19.55 -8.78
N GLU A 193 19.61 19.02 -9.11
CA GLU A 193 20.53 19.67 -10.04
C GLU A 193 21.32 18.64 -10.85
N ILE A 194 21.72 19.03 -12.05
CA ILE A 194 22.69 18.28 -12.86
C ILE A 194 23.99 19.08 -12.90
N ARG A 195 25.10 18.40 -12.63
CA ARG A 195 26.44 18.98 -12.58
C ARG A 195 27.39 18.26 -13.50
N GLU A 196 28.40 19.01 -13.92
CA GLU A 196 29.61 18.41 -14.49
C GLU A 196 30.31 17.55 -13.42
N THR A 197 31.12 16.57 -13.83
CA THR A 197 31.88 15.72 -12.89
C THR A 197 33.25 16.28 -12.53
N THR A 198 33.68 17.37 -13.18
CA THR A 198 35.00 17.98 -12.98
C THR A 198 34.89 19.41 -12.48
N ILE A 199 35.72 19.75 -11.49
CA ILE A 199 35.83 21.10 -10.95
C ILE A 199 36.65 21.95 -11.94
N VAL A 200 36.06 23.04 -12.43
CA VAL A 200 36.74 24.03 -13.29
C VAL A 200 36.55 25.43 -12.72
N ALA A 201 37.54 26.30 -12.92
CA ALA A 201 37.66 27.60 -12.24
C ALA A 201 36.61 28.65 -12.64
N GLU A 202 36.01 28.52 -13.83
CA GLU A 202 34.90 29.36 -14.28
C GLU A 202 33.76 28.47 -14.80
N GLY A 203 32.60 28.60 -14.16
CA GLY A 203 31.34 28.04 -14.64
C GLY A 203 30.68 29.01 -15.63
N PRO A 204 30.10 28.55 -16.74
CA PRO A 204 29.35 29.41 -17.66
C PRO A 204 28.04 29.96 -17.06
N ASP A 205 27.40 30.91 -17.74
CA ASP A 205 26.07 31.42 -17.39
C ASP A 205 25.02 30.30 -17.45
N VAL A 206 24.38 30.02 -16.31
CA VAL A 206 23.48 28.88 -16.10
C VAL A 206 22.15 29.07 -16.85
N ALA A 207 21.70 28.05 -17.58
CA ALA A 207 20.34 27.98 -18.11
C ALA A 207 19.32 27.64 -17.00
N THR A 208 18.15 28.30 -17.01
CA THR A 208 17.09 28.25 -16.00
C THR A 208 16.37 26.89 -15.81
N SER A 209 16.93 25.77 -16.25
CA SER A 209 16.30 24.44 -16.15
C SER A 209 17.21 23.34 -15.61
N VAL A 210 18.53 23.54 -15.46
CA VAL A 210 19.45 22.49 -14.98
C VAL A 210 19.38 22.25 -13.46
N ARG A 211 18.75 23.18 -12.73
CA ARG A 211 18.45 23.09 -11.30
C ARG A 211 17.00 23.45 -11.05
N GLN A 212 16.30 22.68 -10.22
CA GLN A 212 14.90 22.93 -9.86
C GLN A 212 14.68 22.81 -8.34
N PRO A 213 14.10 23.85 -7.68
CA PRO A 213 13.90 25.21 -8.23
C PRO A 213 15.23 25.87 -8.64
N ALA A 214 15.18 26.91 -9.48
CA ALA A 214 16.40 27.63 -9.89
C ALA A 214 17.24 28.11 -8.70
N ASP A 215 16.59 28.61 -7.64
CA ASP A 215 17.21 29.03 -6.39
C ASP A 215 16.57 28.34 -5.19
N GLY A 216 17.36 28.04 -4.15
CA GLY A 216 16.86 27.51 -2.89
C GLY A 216 16.26 26.11 -2.99
N TYR A 217 15.21 25.85 -2.22
CA TYR A 217 14.47 24.59 -2.15
C TYR A 217 12.97 24.85 -2.35
N ALA A 218 12.24 23.83 -2.78
CA ALA A 218 10.78 23.84 -2.84
C ALA A 218 10.22 22.99 -1.70
N GLU A 219 9.19 23.47 -1.01
CA GLU A 219 8.49 22.70 0.01
C GLU A 219 7.86 21.43 -0.60
N LEU A 220 8.01 20.30 0.09
CA LEU A 220 7.30 19.07 -0.25
C LEU A 220 5.92 19.05 0.41
N PRO A 221 4.84 18.65 -0.30
CA PRO A 221 3.49 18.61 0.26
C PRO A 221 3.31 17.39 1.16
N VAL A 222 3.94 17.37 2.34
CA VAL A 222 3.86 16.24 3.27
C VAL A 222 2.59 16.31 4.11
N ALA A 223 1.83 15.21 4.11
CA ALA A 223 0.58 15.06 4.85
C ALA A 223 0.80 15.28 6.35
N SER A 224 -0.20 15.88 6.99
CA SER A 224 -0.24 16.02 8.45
C SER A 224 -1.01 14.87 9.11
N GLY A 225 -0.78 14.67 10.41
CA GLY A 225 -1.46 13.65 11.20
C GLY A 225 -0.87 12.24 11.03
N GLU A 226 -1.43 11.30 11.79
CA GLU A 226 -0.97 9.92 11.82
C GLU A 226 -1.59 9.12 10.67
N GLN A 227 -0.75 8.63 9.76
CA GLN A 227 -1.16 7.79 8.62
C GLN A 227 -0.91 6.31 8.94
N ARG A 228 -1.80 5.68 9.71
CA ARG A 228 -1.62 4.28 10.14
C ARG A 228 -2.77 3.38 9.78
N LEU A 229 -2.44 2.12 9.50
CA LEU A 229 -3.39 1.04 9.29
C LEU A 229 -3.20 -0.04 10.35
N ASP A 230 -4.19 -0.20 11.22
CA ASP A 230 -4.22 -1.27 12.22
C ASP A 230 -5.13 -2.41 11.74
N VAL A 231 -4.59 -3.62 11.57
CA VAL A 231 -5.32 -4.80 11.11
C VAL A 231 -5.28 -5.93 12.14
N VAL A 232 -6.44 -6.50 12.43
CA VAL A 232 -6.60 -7.74 13.19
C VAL A 232 -6.88 -8.87 12.21
N LEU A 233 -5.93 -9.80 12.07
CA LEU A 233 -6.14 -11.05 11.35
C LEU A 233 -6.91 -12.03 12.25
N VAL A 234 -7.98 -12.60 11.72
CA VAL A 234 -8.88 -13.51 12.44
C VAL A 234 -8.92 -14.87 11.73
N PRO A 235 -8.09 -15.84 12.16
CA PRO A 235 -8.23 -17.22 11.67
C PRO A 235 -9.60 -17.78 12.10
N LEU A 236 -10.42 -18.20 11.13
CA LEU A 236 -11.66 -18.91 11.43
C LEU A 236 -11.38 -20.42 11.48
N ASN A 237 -11.77 -21.06 12.57
CA ASN A 237 -11.86 -22.51 12.64
C ASN A 237 -13.19 -22.96 12.04
N TYR A 238 -13.18 -23.35 10.78
CA TYR A 238 -14.34 -23.82 10.04
C TYR A 238 -14.74 -25.24 10.51
N THR A 239 -15.58 -25.29 11.54
CA THR A 239 -15.97 -26.54 12.21
C THR A 239 -16.98 -27.36 11.38
N ALA A 240 -17.85 -26.71 10.62
CA ALA A 240 -18.77 -27.40 9.70
C ALA A 240 -18.05 -28.09 8.52
N GLY A 241 -16.85 -27.61 8.17
CA GLY A 241 -15.98 -28.23 7.16
C GLY A 241 -15.01 -29.28 7.70
N GLY A 242 -15.12 -29.67 8.97
CA GLY A 242 -14.25 -30.68 9.58
C GLY A 242 -13.13 -30.13 10.46
N ASN A 243 -13.27 -28.91 11.00
CA ASN A 243 -12.28 -28.23 11.86
C ASN A 243 -11.04 -27.81 11.08
N LEU A 244 -11.25 -27.03 10.02
CA LEU A 244 -10.18 -26.45 9.21
C LEU A 244 -9.83 -25.08 9.77
N THR A 245 -8.57 -24.84 10.07
CA THR A 245 -8.07 -23.56 10.59
C THR A 245 -6.78 -23.22 9.89
N VAL A 246 -6.64 -21.96 9.50
CA VAL A 246 -5.39 -21.43 8.93
C VAL A 246 -4.29 -21.49 9.98
N ASP A 247 -3.20 -22.18 9.66
CA ASP A 247 -1.95 -22.16 10.43
C ASP A 247 -1.03 -21.08 9.84
N LEU A 248 -1.02 -19.89 10.46
CA LEU A 248 -0.21 -18.77 10.00
C LEU A 248 1.22 -18.90 10.51
N ALA A 249 2.16 -19.12 9.59
CA ALA A 249 3.57 -18.97 9.90
C ALA A 249 3.95 -17.48 10.00
N GLN A 250 5.07 -17.19 10.67
CA GLN A 250 5.58 -15.81 10.75
C GLN A 250 5.86 -15.21 9.36
N ALA A 251 6.31 -16.01 8.41
CA ALA A 251 6.55 -15.58 7.03
C ALA A 251 5.26 -15.12 6.33
N ASP A 252 4.12 -15.74 6.64
CA ASP A 252 2.81 -15.36 6.10
C ASP A 252 2.36 -14.01 6.64
N ILE A 253 2.52 -13.79 7.96
CA ILE A 253 2.24 -12.50 8.61
C ILE A 253 3.14 -11.41 8.03
N ASP A 254 4.40 -11.74 7.75
CA ASP A 254 5.38 -10.81 7.18
C ASP A 254 5.02 -10.39 5.76
N LEU A 255 4.59 -11.35 4.94
CA LEU A 255 4.11 -11.09 3.58
C LEU A 255 2.84 -10.24 3.58
N ILE A 256 1.85 -10.58 4.42
CA ILE A 256 0.62 -9.79 4.53
C ILE A 256 0.94 -8.35 4.96
N GLY A 257 1.80 -8.17 5.95
CA GLY A 257 2.19 -6.84 6.42
C GLY A 257 2.98 -6.03 5.41
N GLN A 258 3.86 -6.69 4.66
CA GLN A 258 4.56 -6.09 3.53
C GLN A 258 3.57 -5.61 2.46
N MET A 259 2.67 -6.48 1.99
CA MET A 259 1.70 -6.15 0.94
C MET A 259 0.74 -5.05 1.39
N LEU A 260 0.25 -5.09 2.63
CA LEU A 260 -0.58 -4.03 3.18
C LEU A 260 0.17 -2.69 3.23
N PHE A 261 1.43 -2.68 3.66
CA PHE A 261 2.22 -1.45 3.70
C PHE A 261 2.48 -0.90 2.30
N ASP A 262 2.86 -1.75 1.36
CA ASP A 262 3.19 -1.37 0.00
C ASP A 262 1.96 -0.82 -0.75
N HIS A 263 0.76 -1.35 -0.50
CA HIS A 263 -0.49 -0.94 -1.17
C HIS A 263 -1.27 0.20 -0.49
N HIS A 264 -0.88 0.64 0.70
CA HIS A 264 -1.60 1.70 1.43
C HIS A 264 -0.72 2.95 1.65
N PRO A 265 -1.32 4.16 1.59
CA PRO A 265 -0.64 5.42 1.88
C PRO A 265 -0.45 5.61 3.40
N VAL A 266 0.44 4.82 3.99
CA VAL A 266 0.67 4.79 5.45
C VAL A 266 2.14 4.87 5.82
N GLU A 267 2.40 5.49 6.98
CA GLU A 267 3.70 5.50 7.65
C GLU A 267 3.97 4.20 8.42
N GLU A 268 2.90 3.49 8.83
CA GLU A 268 2.98 2.21 9.53
C GLU A 268 1.74 1.35 9.26
N VAL A 269 1.98 0.04 9.07
CA VAL A 269 0.96 -1.00 9.24
C VAL A 269 1.23 -1.74 10.53
N SER A 270 0.23 -1.87 11.40
CA SER A 270 0.28 -2.75 12.58
C SER A 270 -0.64 -3.94 12.37
N ILE A 271 -0.06 -5.15 12.35
CA ILE A 271 -0.80 -6.40 12.33
C ILE A 271 -0.87 -6.96 13.74
N SER A 272 -2.05 -7.44 14.12
CA SER A 272 -2.23 -8.34 15.25
C SER A 272 -3.02 -9.58 14.84
N VAL A 273 -2.64 -10.74 15.36
CA VAL A 273 -3.32 -12.01 15.06
C VAL A 273 -4.16 -12.42 16.25
N ARG A 274 -5.45 -12.68 16.03
CA ARG A 274 -6.35 -13.21 17.05
C ARG A 274 -6.10 -14.72 17.26
N ASN A 275 -6.37 -15.22 18.46
CA ASN A 275 -6.67 -16.64 18.63
C ASN A 275 -7.76 -17.09 17.63
N PRO A 276 -7.63 -18.29 17.03
CA PRO A 276 -8.67 -18.83 16.17
C PRO A 276 -10.04 -18.85 16.85
N ILE A 277 -11.09 -18.64 16.07
CA ILE A 277 -12.48 -18.66 16.56
C ILE A 277 -13.33 -19.62 15.73
N ASP A 278 -14.15 -20.41 16.40
CA ASP A 278 -15.04 -21.37 15.75
C ASP A 278 -16.08 -20.66 14.88
N TYR A 279 -16.10 -21.03 13.61
CA TYR A 279 -17.16 -20.70 12.66
C TYR A 279 -17.97 -21.98 12.35
N PRO A 280 -19.22 -22.10 12.89
CA PRO A 280 -20.00 -23.32 12.81
C PRO A 280 -20.94 -23.41 11.60
N ASN A 281 -21.06 -22.34 10.81
CA ASN A 281 -21.98 -22.33 9.68
C ASN A 281 -21.29 -22.89 8.43
N ALA A 282 -22.04 -23.59 7.59
CA ALA A 282 -21.53 -24.11 6.33
C ALA A 282 -21.07 -22.98 5.40
N ILE A 283 -20.01 -23.23 4.64
CA ILE A 283 -19.49 -22.40 3.56
C ILE A 283 -19.38 -23.29 2.31
N THR A 284 -20.49 -23.41 1.59
CA THR A 284 -20.61 -24.23 0.37
C THR A 284 -21.01 -23.43 -0.87
N THR A 285 -21.29 -22.13 -0.69
CA THR A 285 -21.61 -21.17 -1.74
C THR A 285 -20.95 -19.81 -1.47
N ASN A 286 -20.81 -18.96 -2.48
CA ASN A 286 -20.33 -17.58 -2.32
C ASN A 286 -21.19 -16.77 -1.34
N GLU A 287 -22.51 -16.99 -1.36
CA GLU A 287 -23.44 -16.33 -0.45
C GLU A 287 -23.14 -16.69 1.01
N GLU A 288 -22.90 -17.97 1.30
CA GLU A 288 -22.54 -18.45 2.63
C GLU A 288 -21.16 -17.96 3.08
N PHE A 289 -20.23 -17.77 2.15
CA PHE A 289 -18.96 -17.09 2.44
C PHE A 289 -19.19 -15.63 2.82
N GLY A 290 -20.07 -14.91 2.12
CA GLY A 290 -20.48 -13.55 2.47
C GLY A 290 -21.10 -13.42 3.88
N ASP A 291 -21.73 -14.49 4.40
CA ASP A 291 -22.26 -14.50 5.78
C ASP A 291 -21.17 -14.43 6.86
N THR A 292 -19.91 -14.69 6.51
CA THR A 292 -18.78 -14.52 7.45
C THR A 292 -18.64 -13.07 7.90
N LEU A 293 -18.99 -12.08 7.06
CA LEU A 293 -18.92 -10.68 7.42
C LEU A 293 -19.81 -10.33 8.61
N GLY A 294 -21.06 -10.83 8.64
CA GLY A 294 -21.98 -10.58 9.74
C GLY A 294 -21.49 -11.19 11.06
N PHE A 295 -20.80 -12.34 10.99
CA PHE A 295 -20.10 -12.92 12.12
C PHE A 295 -18.95 -12.03 12.61
N LEU A 296 -18.14 -11.49 11.70
CA LEU A 296 -17.03 -10.59 12.04
C LEU A 296 -17.50 -9.27 12.65
N VAL A 297 -18.63 -8.71 12.20
CA VAL A 297 -19.24 -7.51 12.80
C VAL A 297 -19.51 -7.76 14.29
N GLY A 298 -20.16 -8.90 14.62
CA GLY A 298 -20.41 -9.28 16.00
C GLY A 298 -19.13 -9.54 16.80
N LEU A 299 -18.13 -10.15 16.19
CA LEU A 299 -16.84 -10.41 16.82
C LEU A 299 -16.09 -9.11 17.17
N ARG A 300 -15.96 -8.22 16.20
CA ARG A 300 -15.32 -6.91 16.35
C ARG A 300 -15.98 -6.07 17.43
N ASP A 301 -17.31 -6.11 17.50
CA ASP A 301 -18.07 -5.45 18.56
C ASP A 301 -17.80 -6.07 19.93
N SER A 302 -17.76 -7.40 20.02
CA SER A 302 -17.46 -8.11 21.27
C SER A 302 -16.07 -7.79 21.84
N ASP A 303 -15.11 -7.49 20.96
CA ASP A 303 -13.77 -7.06 21.35
C ASP A 303 -13.66 -5.59 21.76
N GLN A 304 -14.72 -4.81 21.51
CA GLN A 304 -14.75 -3.36 21.69
C GLN A 304 -13.62 -2.67 20.92
N ALA A 305 -13.42 -3.09 19.67
CA ALA A 305 -12.32 -2.60 18.85
C ALA A 305 -12.40 -1.08 18.61
N PRO A 306 -11.27 -0.36 18.63
CA PRO A 306 -11.20 1.05 18.23
C PRO A 306 -11.70 1.27 16.80
N ALA A 307 -12.19 2.48 16.53
CA ALA A 307 -12.80 2.80 15.24
C ALA A 307 -11.86 2.58 14.06
N ASN A 308 -10.57 2.86 14.23
CA ASN A 308 -9.52 2.81 13.21
C ASN A 308 -8.89 1.42 12.97
N VAL A 309 -9.35 0.39 13.68
CA VAL A 309 -8.86 -0.98 13.49
C VAL A 309 -9.70 -1.69 12.43
N TYR A 310 -9.09 -2.48 11.56
CA TYR A 310 -9.76 -3.29 10.53
C TYR A 310 -9.69 -4.78 10.90
N TYR A 311 -10.73 -5.55 10.60
CA TYR A 311 -10.79 -6.98 10.93
C TYR A 311 -10.86 -7.81 9.66
N ALA A 312 -9.86 -8.66 9.43
CA ALA A 312 -9.78 -9.49 8.24
C ALA A 312 -9.83 -10.97 8.64
N ALA A 313 -10.86 -11.68 8.22
CA ALA A 313 -10.98 -13.12 8.43
C ALA A 313 -10.10 -13.87 7.44
N LEU A 314 -9.42 -14.90 7.92
CA LEU A 314 -8.73 -15.87 7.06
C LEU A 314 -9.42 -17.21 7.21
N VAL A 315 -9.90 -17.75 6.09
CA VAL A 315 -10.83 -18.89 6.08
C VAL A 315 -10.28 -20.02 5.22
N ASP A 316 -9.96 -21.15 5.86
CA ASP A 316 -9.66 -22.39 5.14
C ASP A 316 -10.93 -23.25 5.03
N ILE A 317 -11.33 -23.54 3.79
CA ILE A 317 -12.48 -24.40 3.46
C ILE A 317 -12.06 -25.74 2.83
N GLY A 318 -10.77 -26.09 2.92
CA GLY A 318 -10.20 -27.33 2.40
C GLY A 318 -10.21 -27.37 0.87
N CYS A 319 -10.41 -26.20 0.26
CA CYS A 319 -10.48 -25.97 -1.18
C CYS A 319 -11.36 -26.95 -1.99
N SER A 320 -12.44 -27.44 -1.39
CA SER A 320 -13.26 -28.53 -1.96
C SER A 320 -14.68 -28.13 -2.37
N VAL A 321 -15.09 -26.88 -2.14
CA VAL A 321 -16.50 -26.47 -2.21
C VAL A 321 -16.78 -25.12 -2.89
N VAL A 322 -15.93 -24.09 -2.70
CA VAL A 322 -16.08 -22.74 -3.28
C VAL A 322 -14.69 -22.18 -3.60
N GLY A 323 -14.54 -21.37 -4.65
CA GLY A 323 -13.38 -20.47 -4.81
C GLY A 323 -12.03 -21.11 -5.15
N CYS A 324 -11.91 -22.44 -5.26
CA CYS A 324 -10.62 -23.06 -5.55
C CYS A 324 -10.49 -23.44 -7.03
N GLY A 325 -9.96 -22.48 -7.80
CA GLY A 325 -9.77 -22.52 -9.25
C GLY A 325 -10.02 -21.16 -9.90
N SER A 326 -9.97 -21.08 -11.24
CA SER A 326 -10.19 -19.84 -12.01
C SER A 326 -11.64 -19.30 -11.99
N SER A 327 -12.48 -19.77 -11.07
CA SER A 327 -13.89 -19.35 -10.96
C SER A 327 -14.36 -19.45 -9.51
N GLY A 328 -14.80 -18.34 -8.94
CA GLY A 328 -15.33 -18.25 -7.58
C GLY A 328 -14.93 -16.95 -6.90
N THR A 329 -15.53 -16.70 -5.73
CA THR A 329 -15.22 -15.56 -4.89
C THR A 329 -14.10 -15.95 -3.93
N ASN A 330 -12.96 -15.25 -3.96
CA ASN A 330 -11.82 -15.50 -3.07
C ASN A 330 -11.80 -14.58 -1.84
N GLY A 331 -12.50 -13.46 -1.90
CA GLY A 331 -12.62 -12.50 -0.82
C GLY A 331 -13.99 -11.81 -0.82
N VAL A 332 -14.37 -11.26 0.31
CA VAL A 332 -15.60 -10.48 0.47
C VAL A 332 -15.38 -9.39 1.51
N GLY A 333 -15.88 -8.19 1.24
CA GLY A 333 -15.72 -7.03 2.11
C GLY A 333 -16.92 -6.10 2.06
N TYR A 334 -17.23 -5.43 3.17
CA TYR A 334 -18.19 -4.33 3.11
C TYR A 334 -17.58 -3.13 2.39
N THR A 335 -18.28 -2.66 1.35
CA THR A 335 -18.00 -1.37 0.73
C THR A 335 -18.60 -0.25 1.59
N LEU A 336 -17.76 0.53 2.27
CA LEU A 336 -18.24 1.58 3.19
C LEU A 336 -18.30 2.96 2.54
N PRO A 337 -19.50 3.52 2.26
CA PRO A 337 -19.60 4.87 1.75
C PRO A 337 -19.27 5.89 2.86
N ASP A 338 -19.02 7.14 2.47
CA ASP A 338 -18.67 8.20 3.42
C ASP A 338 -19.78 8.46 4.45
N GLU A 339 -21.06 8.32 4.08
CA GLU A 339 -22.16 8.48 5.03
C GLU A 339 -22.15 7.47 6.18
N GLU A 340 -21.64 6.25 5.94
CA GLU A 340 -21.54 5.17 6.94
C GLU A 340 -20.16 5.09 7.59
N LEU A 341 -19.27 6.06 7.33
CA LEU A 341 -17.93 6.10 7.89
C LEU A 341 -17.92 6.00 9.43
N ALA A 342 -18.94 6.50 10.12
CA ALA A 342 -19.04 6.41 11.57
C ALA A 342 -19.34 4.99 12.09
N ASP A 343 -19.90 4.09 11.27
CA ASP A 343 -20.21 2.72 11.66
C ASP A 343 -18.98 1.82 11.55
N ALA A 344 -18.05 2.03 12.47
CA ALA A 344 -16.76 1.37 12.47
C ALA A 344 -16.82 -0.16 12.51
N ARG A 345 -17.96 -0.76 12.85
CA ARG A 345 -18.12 -2.21 12.98
C ARG A 345 -18.18 -2.93 11.64
N LEU A 346 -18.51 -2.19 10.58
CA LEU A 346 -18.55 -2.73 9.22
C LEU A 346 -17.16 -2.76 8.55
N ARG A 347 -16.08 -2.32 9.23
CA ARG A 347 -14.69 -2.46 8.76
C ARG A 347 -14.19 -3.89 8.91
N VAL A 348 -14.88 -4.79 8.23
CA VAL A 348 -14.62 -6.22 8.21
C VAL A 348 -14.52 -6.72 6.77
N SER A 349 -13.61 -7.66 6.57
CA SER A 349 -13.42 -8.42 5.34
C SER A 349 -13.15 -9.89 5.66
N SER A 350 -13.33 -10.77 4.68
CA SER A 350 -12.99 -12.17 4.77
C SER A 350 -12.28 -12.61 3.50
N THR A 351 -11.22 -13.39 3.66
CA THR A 351 -10.39 -13.91 2.56
C THR A 351 -10.28 -15.43 2.71
N LEU A 352 -10.46 -16.15 1.60
CA LEU A 352 -10.14 -17.57 1.51
C LEU A 352 -8.64 -17.75 1.57
N TRP A 353 -8.19 -18.68 2.43
CA TRP A 353 -6.79 -19.03 2.54
C TRP A 353 -6.44 -20.15 1.56
N THR A 354 -5.83 -19.79 0.41
CA THR A 354 -5.38 -20.76 -0.61
C THR A 354 -3.86 -20.95 -0.55
N ASP A 355 -3.14 -19.86 -0.65
CA ASP A 355 -1.70 -19.71 -0.44
C ASP A 355 -1.42 -18.29 0.04
N ALA A 356 -0.25 -18.07 0.63
CA ALA A 356 0.05 -16.80 1.29
C ALA A 356 0.06 -15.60 0.33
N VAL A 357 0.52 -15.76 -0.93
CA VAL A 357 0.62 -14.66 -1.90
C VAL A 357 -0.77 -14.28 -2.40
N THR A 358 -1.53 -15.26 -2.91
CA THR A 358 -2.89 -15.02 -3.41
C THR A 358 -3.80 -14.49 -2.30
N SER A 359 -3.72 -15.05 -1.09
CA SER A 359 -4.57 -14.62 0.02
C SER A 359 -4.19 -13.22 0.51
N ALA A 360 -2.91 -12.85 0.47
CA ALA A 360 -2.48 -11.50 0.84
C ALA A 360 -2.94 -10.46 -0.20
N ASP A 361 -2.88 -10.78 -1.50
CA ASP A 361 -3.42 -9.95 -2.58
C ASP A 361 -4.93 -9.71 -2.44
N VAL A 362 -5.69 -10.80 -2.26
CA VAL A 362 -7.14 -10.71 -2.02
C VAL A 362 -7.43 -9.91 -0.75
N LEU A 363 -6.67 -10.12 0.33
CA LEU A 363 -6.87 -9.35 1.56
C LEU A 363 -6.68 -7.84 1.32
N VAL A 364 -5.67 -7.43 0.54
CA VAL A 364 -5.48 -6.03 0.14
C VAL A 364 -6.71 -5.51 -0.60
N HIS A 365 -7.22 -6.27 -1.58
CA HIS A 365 -8.44 -5.93 -2.32
C HIS A 365 -9.65 -5.72 -1.39
N GLU A 366 -9.88 -6.67 -0.47
CA GLU A 366 -11.03 -6.61 0.42
C GLU A 366 -10.94 -5.48 1.47
N LEU A 367 -9.72 -5.14 1.91
CA LEU A 367 -9.52 -3.95 2.74
C LEU A 367 -9.80 -2.67 1.94
N GLY A 368 -9.52 -2.66 0.64
CA GLY A 368 -9.94 -1.60 -0.28
C GLY A 368 -11.44 -1.29 -0.19
N HIS A 369 -12.30 -2.32 -0.15
CA HIS A 369 -13.73 -2.12 0.09
C HIS A 369 -14.03 -1.48 1.45
N ASN A 370 -13.33 -1.86 2.51
CA ASN A 370 -13.47 -1.20 3.82
C ASN A 370 -12.98 0.26 3.80
N HIS A 371 -12.09 0.61 2.87
CA HIS A 371 -11.74 2.01 2.57
C HIS A 371 -12.77 2.74 1.71
N GLY A 372 -13.86 2.07 1.33
CA GLY A 372 -14.94 2.63 0.52
C GLY A 372 -14.72 2.51 -0.98
N LEU A 373 -13.67 1.80 -1.40
CA LEU A 373 -13.38 1.59 -2.81
C LEU A 373 -14.39 0.62 -3.42
N ARG A 374 -14.75 0.91 -4.65
CA ARG A 374 -15.59 0.09 -5.52
C ARG A 374 -14.74 -0.54 -6.60
N HIS A 375 -15.23 -1.60 -7.22
CA HIS A 375 -14.46 -2.25 -8.29
C HIS A 375 -14.22 -1.30 -9.46
N VAL A 376 -13.03 -1.41 -10.03
CA VAL A 376 -12.63 -0.70 -11.24
C VAL A 376 -12.81 -1.64 -12.44
N PRO A 377 -13.59 -1.26 -13.48
CA PRO A 377 -13.69 -2.07 -14.69
C PRO A 377 -12.36 -2.18 -15.43
N CYS A 378 -12.05 -3.38 -15.91
CA CYS A 378 -10.93 -3.64 -16.81
C CYS A 378 -11.37 -4.54 -18.00
N PRO A 379 -10.59 -4.65 -19.09
CA PRO A 379 -11.00 -5.35 -20.31
C PRO A 379 -11.48 -6.78 -20.05
N GLY A 380 -12.64 -7.13 -20.62
CA GLY A 380 -13.21 -8.48 -20.49
C GLY A 380 -13.88 -8.77 -19.15
N THR A 381 -13.97 -7.78 -18.25
CA THR A 381 -14.64 -7.92 -16.95
C THR A 381 -15.91 -7.06 -16.88
N THR A 382 -16.84 -7.43 -16.01
CA THR A 382 -18.00 -6.60 -15.66
C THR A 382 -18.25 -6.78 -14.17
N PRO A 383 -17.39 -6.20 -13.31
CA PRO A 383 -17.49 -6.40 -11.88
C PRO A 383 -18.81 -5.83 -11.36
N ALA A 384 -19.38 -6.49 -10.36
CA ALA A 384 -20.51 -5.92 -9.61
C ALA A 384 -20.05 -4.64 -8.89
N ASN A 385 -20.97 -3.72 -8.58
CA ASN A 385 -20.65 -2.50 -7.83
C ASN A 385 -19.49 -1.67 -8.44
N ALA A 386 -19.36 -1.66 -9.77
CA ALA A 386 -18.31 -0.90 -10.46
C ALA A 386 -18.42 0.60 -10.19
N THR A 387 -17.29 1.27 -9.99
CA THR A 387 -17.24 2.74 -9.95
C THR A 387 -17.41 3.33 -11.35
N PRO A 388 -18.24 4.38 -11.53
CA PRO A 388 -18.31 5.13 -12.78
C PRO A 388 -17.22 6.20 -12.90
N ASP A 389 -16.50 6.50 -11.80
CA ASP A 389 -15.67 7.70 -11.65
C ASP A 389 -14.17 7.44 -11.84
N TYR A 390 -13.77 6.20 -12.17
CA TYR A 390 -12.36 5.86 -12.36
C TYR A 390 -11.79 6.57 -13.59
N PRO A 391 -10.67 7.32 -13.45
CA PRO A 391 -10.22 8.23 -14.50
C PRO A 391 -9.40 7.56 -15.60
N HIS A 392 -8.83 6.39 -15.35
CA HIS A 392 -7.90 5.75 -16.28
C HIS A 392 -8.60 4.69 -17.12
N THR A 393 -8.32 4.72 -18.42
CA THR A 393 -8.86 3.77 -19.39
C THR A 393 -8.48 2.33 -19.01
N ASP A 394 -9.41 1.40 -19.22
CA ASP A 394 -9.19 -0.05 -19.06
C ASP A 394 -8.71 -0.48 -17.66
N GLY A 395 -8.93 0.35 -16.64
CA GLY A 395 -8.52 0.02 -15.27
C GLY A 395 -7.02 0.15 -15.01
N ALA A 396 -6.26 0.75 -15.93
CA ALA A 396 -4.82 0.94 -15.78
C ALA A 396 -4.48 1.92 -14.65
N ILE A 397 -3.29 1.84 -14.05
CA ILE A 397 -2.87 2.72 -12.95
C ILE A 397 -2.45 4.14 -13.41
N GLY A 398 -2.19 4.35 -14.70
CA GLY A 398 -1.96 5.66 -15.32
C GLY A 398 -0.57 6.28 -15.06
N GLY A 399 0.13 5.87 -14.01
CA GLY A 399 1.48 6.33 -13.65
C GLY A 399 2.38 5.20 -13.15
N TRP A 400 3.66 5.48 -12.92
CA TRP A 400 4.57 4.48 -12.34
C TRP A 400 4.24 4.23 -10.87
N GLY A 401 4.30 2.96 -10.48
CA GLY A 401 4.15 2.52 -9.09
C GLY A 401 5.45 1.97 -8.51
N TRP A 402 5.66 2.10 -7.20
CA TRP A 402 6.81 1.53 -6.50
C TRP A 402 6.42 0.96 -5.13
N ALA A 403 6.79 -0.30 -4.90
CA ALA A 403 6.63 -0.98 -3.63
C ALA A 403 7.90 -0.79 -2.78
N PRO A 404 7.89 0.05 -1.72
CA PRO A 404 9.10 0.34 -0.95
C PRO A 404 9.66 -0.85 -0.17
N LEU A 405 8.84 -1.79 0.28
CA LEU A 405 9.33 -2.97 1.00
C LEU A 405 9.66 -4.13 0.07
N ALA A 406 8.85 -4.35 -0.98
CA ALA A 406 9.16 -5.36 -1.99
C ALA A 406 10.23 -4.93 -3.00
N ASP A 407 10.61 -3.64 -3.00
CA ASP A 407 11.53 -3.01 -3.94
C ASP A 407 11.21 -3.35 -5.40
N THR A 408 9.94 -3.18 -5.76
CA THR A 408 9.40 -3.57 -7.08
C THR A 408 8.73 -2.39 -7.75
N LEU A 409 8.95 -2.24 -9.06
CA LEU A 409 8.36 -1.19 -9.88
C LEU A 409 7.24 -1.73 -10.76
N TYR A 410 6.19 -0.91 -10.88
CA TYR A 410 4.98 -1.23 -11.62
C TYR A 410 4.81 -0.21 -12.75
N GLY A 411 4.65 -0.69 -13.97
CA GLY A 411 4.48 0.14 -15.15
C GLY A 411 3.09 0.77 -15.20
N SER A 412 2.98 1.92 -15.88
CA SER A 412 1.71 2.67 -16.00
C SER A 412 0.53 1.89 -16.61
N ASN A 413 0.80 0.78 -17.31
CA ASN A 413 -0.19 -0.11 -17.93
C ASN A 413 -0.57 -1.31 -17.06
N ASN A 414 -0.02 -1.44 -15.84
CA ASN A 414 -0.54 -2.34 -14.82
C ASN A 414 -1.94 -1.89 -14.40
N PHE A 415 -2.71 -2.80 -13.80
CA PHE A 415 -4.09 -2.53 -13.42
C PHE A 415 -4.22 -2.09 -11.97
N ASP A 416 -5.25 -1.32 -11.65
CA ASP A 416 -5.56 -1.00 -10.26
C ASP A 416 -5.96 -2.26 -9.48
N TYR A 417 -5.57 -2.35 -8.21
CA TYR A 417 -5.83 -3.52 -7.37
C TYR A 417 -7.32 -3.71 -7.09
N MET A 418 -8.17 -2.71 -7.32
CA MET A 418 -9.63 -2.86 -7.28
C MET A 418 -10.23 -3.40 -8.59
N THR A 419 -9.40 -3.73 -9.58
CA THR A 419 -9.80 -4.51 -10.76
C THR A 419 -9.74 -6.01 -10.47
N TYR A 420 -10.12 -6.83 -11.46
CA TYR A 420 -9.85 -8.27 -11.46
C TYR A 420 -8.79 -8.65 -12.53
N CYS A 421 -7.95 -7.68 -12.91
CA CYS A 421 -6.95 -7.85 -13.95
C CYS A 421 -5.54 -7.81 -13.35
N ASP A 422 -4.66 -8.63 -13.93
CA ASP A 422 -3.26 -8.73 -13.54
C ASP A 422 -2.32 -8.26 -14.66
N PRO A 423 -1.12 -7.76 -14.31
CA PRO A 423 -0.62 -7.53 -12.96
C PRO A 423 -1.27 -6.32 -12.27
N ALA A 424 -1.67 -6.48 -11.01
CA ALA A 424 -2.30 -5.46 -10.19
C ALA A 424 -1.30 -4.61 -9.38
N TRP A 425 -1.66 -3.35 -9.15
CA TRP A 425 -0.97 -2.38 -8.29
C TRP A 425 -1.94 -1.26 -7.89
N LEU A 426 -1.52 -0.29 -7.08
CA LEU A 426 -2.37 0.85 -6.73
C LEU A 426 -2.25 2.02 -7.74
N SER A 427 -3.39 2.61 -8.16
CA SER A 427 -3.41 3.85 -8.93
C SER A 427 -3.29 5.10 -8.05
N ASP A 428 -2.96 6.24 -8.65
CA ASP A 428 -2.99 7.56 -8.00
C ASP A 428 -4.39 7.94 -7.46
N TRP A 429 -5.44 7.55 -8.20
CA TRP A 429 -6.83 7.72 -7.80
C TRP A 429 -7.14 6.91 -6.54
N THR A 430 -6.80 5.62 -6.55
CA THR A 430 -7.00 4.72 -5.41
C THR A 430 -6.17 5.14 -4.20
N TRP A 431 -4.91 5.56 -4.40
CA TRP A 431 -4.05 6.12 -3.37
C TRP A 431 -4.72 7.32 -2.68
N SER A 432 -5.20 8.28 -3.47
CA SER A 432 -5.79 9.53 -2.96
C SER A 432 -7.06 9.27 -2.15
N LEU A 433 -7.95 8.41 -2.64
CA LEU A 433 -9.17 8.03 -1.91
C LEU A 433 -8.86 7.27 -0.62
N THR A 434 -7.90 6.34 -0.68
CA THR A 434 -7.48 5.56 0.49
C THR A 434 -6.84 6.46 1.54
N HIS A 435 -5.99 7.41 1.14
CA HIS A 435 -5.35 8.37 2.03
C HIS A 435 -6.39 9.26 2.73
N ALA A 436 -7.30 9.87 1.95
CA ALA A 436 -8.38 10.69 2.51
C ALA A 436 -9.25 9.88 3.50
N ARG A 437 -9.51 8.61 3.17
CA ARG A 437 -10.27 7.72 4.06
C ARG A 437 -9.51 7.43 5.35
N LEU A 438 -8.22 7.11 5.29
CA LEU A 438 -7.39 6.85 6.46
C LEU A 438 -7.36 8.07 7.40
N GLN A 439 -7.14 9.28 6.86
CA GLN A 439 -7.20 10.53 7.62
C GLN A 439 -8.55 10.72 8.32
N ALA A 440 -9.65 10.48 7.59
CA ALA A 440 -10.99 10.62 8.15
C ALA A 440 -11.29 9.59 9.24
N VAL A 441 -10.77 8.37 9.11
CA VAL A 441 -10.93 7.30 10.10
C VAL A 441 -10.10 7.55 11.36
N ALA A 442 -8.89 8.08 11.22
CA ALA A 442 -7.95 8.32 12.33
C ALA A 442 -8.52 9.27 13.40
N VAL A 443 -9.39 10.20 13.00
CA VAL A 443 -10.02 11.18 13.91
C VAL A 443 -11.38 10.74 14.45
N LEU A 444 -11.88 9.55 14.09
CA LEU A 444 -13.16 9.06 14.60
C LEU A 444 -13.05 8.67 16.06
N PRO A 445 -14.02 9.06 16.91
CA PRO A 445 -14.09 8.54 18.26
C PRO A 445 -14.42 7.05 18.23
N THR A 446 -13.91 6.29 19.20
CA THR A 446 -14.38 4.91 19.42
C THR A 446 -15.89 4.92 19.68
N PRO A 447 -16.71 4.26 18.85
CA PRO A 447 -18.15 4.35 18.98
C PRO A 447 -18.64 3.62 20.23
N ALA A 448 -19.35 4.34 21.11
CA ALA A 448 -20.07 3.72 22.21
C ALA A 448 -21.17 2.78 21.66
N PRO A 449 -21.38 1.59 22.25
CA PRO A 449 -22.52 0.75 21.89
C PRO A 449 -23.83 1.50 22.14
N SER A 450 -24.69 1.62 21.13
CA SER A 450 -25.96 2.36 21.25
C SER A 450 -27.21 1.48 21.33
N GLY A 451 -27.04 0.15 21.32
CA GLY A 451 -28.13 -0.82 21.47
C GLY A 451 -27.96 -2.06 20.60
N ASP A 452 -28.84 -3.03 20.80
CA ASP A 452 -28.88 -4.24 19.98
C ASP A 452 -29.50 -3.93 18.62
N THR A 453 -28.88 -4.45 17.58
CA THR A 453 -29.26 -4.25 16.18
C THR A 453 -29.33 -5.60 15.48
N LEU A 454 -30.21 -5.69 14.50
CA LEU A 454 -30.19 -6.79 13.56
C LEU A 454 -29.52 -6.36 12.28
N LEU A 455 -28.63 -7.21 11.78
CA LEU A 455 -28.03 -7.10 10.46
C LEU A 455 -28.54 -8.27 9.62
N ALA A 456 -29.10 -8.02 8.45
CA ALA A 456 -29.55 -9.06 7.54
C ALA A 456 -28.76 -9.00 6.25
N HIS A 457 -28.22 -10.14 5.83
CA HIS A 457 -27.70 -10.32 4.49
C HIS A 457 -28.82 -10.94 3.65
N VAL A 458 -29.30 -10.21 2.65
CA VAL A 458 -30.31 -10.69 1.70
C VAL A 458 -29.63 -10.86 0.35
N HIS A 459 -29.33 -12.10 0.01
CA HIS A 459 -28.56 -12.45 -1.18
C HIS A 459 -29.41 -12.42 -2.46
N PRO A 460 -28.80 -12.30 -3.66
CA PRO A 460 -29.54 -12.28 -4.92
C PRO A 460 -30.45 -13.50 -5.15
N SER A 461 -30.10 -14.67 -4.61
CA SER A 461 -30.94 -15.87 -4.65
C SER A 461 -32.26 -15.75 -3.85
N GLY A 462 -32.37 -14.74 -2.97
CA GLY A 462 -33.42 -14.61 -1.97
C GLY A 462 -33.08 -15.24 -0.63
N ARG A 463 -31.94 -15.95 -0.50
CA ARG A 463 -31.45 -16.46 0.78
C ARG A 463 -31.18 -15.31 1.74
N GLN A 464 -31.64 -15.47 2.98
CA GLN A 464 -31.44 -14.48 4.04
C GLN A 464 -30.71 -15.07 5.23
N THR A 465 -29.79 -14.29 5.79
CA THR A 465 -29.11 -14.61 7.04
C THR A 465 -29.20 -13.41 7.96
N TRP A 466 -29.71 -13.61 9.17
CA TRP A 466 -29.89 -12.56 10.17
C TRP A 466 -28.90 -12.72 11.31
N PHE A 467 -28.32 -11.61 11.74
CA PHE A 467 -27.35 -11.52 12.82
C PHE A 467 -27.87 -10.57 13.89
N ARG A 468 -27.64 -10.90 15.15
CA ARG A 468 -27.80 -9.95 16.26
C ARG A 468 -26.42 -9.42 16.63
N VAL A 469 -26.22 -8.12 16.46
CA VAL A 469 -24.95 -7.42 16.69
C VAL A 469 -25.22 -6.16 17.53
N ALA A 470 -24.26 -5.65 18.29
CA ALA A 470 -24.38 -4.28 18.76
C ALA A 470 -23.85 -3.34 17.68
N THR A 471 -24.43 -2.13 17.57
CA THR A 471 -23.96 -1.11 16.63
C THR A 471 -23.66 0.22 17.31
N GLY A 472 -22.94 1.09 16.59
CA GLY A 472 -22.53 2.40 17.07
C GLY A 472 -23.35 3.50 16.42
N GLY A 473 -24.26 4.09 17.18
CA GLY A 473 -25.12 5.19 16.74
C GLY A 473 -26.19 4.75 15.73
N ALA A 474 -27.11 5.64 15.39
CA ALA A 474 -28.14 5.35 14.39
C ALA A 474 -27.56 5.32 12.97
N PRO A 475 -28.11 4.52 12.04
CA PRO A 475 -27.72 4.55 10.63
C PRO A 475 -27.84 5.97 10.09
N ARG A 476 -26.83 6.43 9.34
CA ARG A 476 -26.87 7.77 8.72
C ARG A 476 -27.50 7.73 7.33
N SER A 477 -27.42 6.58 6.65
CA SER A 477 -28.14 6.31 5.42
C SER A 477 -29.63 6.57 5.62
N LYS A 478 -30.19 7.34 4.68
CA LYS A 478 -31.63 7.65 4.61
C LYS A 478 -32.36 6.67 3.68
N ALA A 479 -31.67 5.67 3.12
CA ALA A 479 -32.28 4.66 2.28
C ALA A 479 -33.23 3.81 3.15
N LYS A 480 -34.54 4.11 3.03
CA LYS A 480 -35.57 3.41 3.80
C LYS A 480 -35.76 2.01 3.24
N GLY A 481 -35.40 1.01 4.04
CA GLY A 481 -35.71 -0.38 3.82
C GLY A 481 -37.13 -0.74 4.28
N PRO A 482 -37.47 -2.05 4.24
CA PRO A 482 -38.78 -2.56 4.63
C PRO A 482 -39.07 -2.33 6.12
N GLN A 483 -40.35 -2.35 6.48
CA GLN A 483 -40.78 -2.40 7.88
C GLN A 483 -40.54 -3.80 8.45
N VAL A 484 -40.03 -3.86 9.68
CA VAL A 484 -39.83 -5.07 10.46
C VAL A 484 -40.72 -5.02 11.69
N THR A 485 -41.49 -6.07 11.92
CA THR A 485 -42.41 -6.22 13.06
C THR A 485 -41.84 -7.25 14.02
N PHE A 486 -41.71 -6.88 15.29
CA PHE A 486 -41.24 -7.77 16.35
C PHE A 486 -42.43 -8.31 17.14
N MET A 487 -42.45 -9.61 17.38
CA MET A 487 -43.54 -10.31 18.04
C MET A 487 -43.03 -11.22 19.16
N ALA A 488 -43.83 -11.35 20.22
CA ALA A 488 -43.68 -12.39 21.23
C ALA A 488 -45.05 -12.89 21.67
N ASP A 489 -45.17 -14.20 21.93
CA ASP A 489 -46.42 -14.85 22.31
C ASP A 489 -47.61 -14.53 21.37
N GLY A 490 -47.33 -14.32 20.07
CA GLY A 490 -48.33 -13.96 19.05
C GLY A 490 -48.83 -12.51 19.11
N ALA A 491 -48.25 -11.66 19.97
CA ALA A 491 -48.56 -10.23 20.06
C ALA A 491 -47.43 -9.39 19.46
N VAL A 492 -47.80 -8.28 18.79
CA VAL A 492 -46.83 -7.29 18.29
C VAL A 492 -46.26 -6.50 19.46
N LEU A 493 -44.93 -6.55 19.61
CA LEU A 493 -44.19 -5.78 20.61
C LEU A 493 -43.82 -4.39 20.10
N ALA A 494 -43.34 -4.32 18.85
CA ALA A 494 -42.88 -3.10 18.21
C ALA A 494 -42.77 -3.26 16.69
N THR A 495 -42.64 -2.14 16.00
CA THR A 495 -42.23 -2.09 14.59
C THR A 495 -41.07 -1.12 14.43
N ALA A 496 -40.12 -1.47 13.58
CA ALA A 496 -39.02 -0.60 13.16
C ALA A 496 -38.91 -0.57 11.63
N PHE A 497 -38.20 0.40 11.08
CA PHE A 497 -37.82 0.39 9.67
C PHE A 497 -36.37 -0.07 9.55
N ALA A 498 -36.10 -0.92 8.56
CA ALA A 498 -34.74 -1.21 8.17
C ALA A 498 -34.11 0.02 7.48
N THR A 499 -32.81 0.19 7.67
CA THR A 499 -31.97 1.00 6.80
C THR A 499 -31.23 0.06 5.86
N GLU A 500 -31.23 0.40 4.58
CA GLU A 500 -30.43 -0.32 3.59
C GLU A 500 -29.02 0.25 3.56
N LEU A 501 -28.04 -0.60 3.82
CA LEU A 501 -26.63 -0.31 3.67
C LEU A 501 -26.20 -0.68 2.24
N PRO A 502 -25.13 -0.06 1.70
CA PRO A 502 -24.63 -0.45 0.39
C PRO A 502 -24.31 -1.94 0.32
N PRO A 503 -24.45 -2.54 -0.88
CA PRO A 503 -24.21 -3.96 -1.06
C PRO A 503 -22.75 -4.29 -0.75
N THR A 504 -22.51 -5.57 -0.45
CA THR A 504 -21.17 -6.12 -0.54
C THR A 504 -20.74 -6.17 -2.01
N ASP A 505 -19.46 -6.41 -2.24
CA ASP A 505 -18.84 -6.67 -3.53
C ASP A 505 -19.51 -7.80 -4.36
N HIS A 506 -20.29 -8.70 -3.72
CA HIS A 506 -21.07 -9.77 -4.38
C HIS A 506 -22.55 -9.44 -4.67
N GLY A 507 -22.96 -8.18 -4.46
CA GLY A 507 -24.35 -7.74 -4.66
C GLY A 507 -25.29 -8.13 -3.51
N GLY A 508 -26.60 -8.16 -3.77
CA GLY A 508 -27.62 -8.35 -2.74
C GLY A 508 -27.92 -7.07 -1.96
N ARG A 509 -28.52 -7.21 -0.77
CA ARG A 509 -28.91 -6.10 0.11
C ARG A 509 -28.50 -6.39 1.54
N ILE A 510 -27.99 -5.37 2.22
CA ILE A 510 -27.70 -5.43 3.64
C ILE A 510 -28.72 -4.57 4.37
N LEU A 511 -29.50 -5.19 5.26
CA LEU A 511 -30.50 -4.49 6.05
C LEU A 511 -30.01 -4.33 7.48
N ARG A 512 -30.11 -3.12 8.01
CA ARG A 512 -29.82 -2.83 9.41
C ARG A 512 -31.09 -2.39 10.12
N VAL A 513 -31.40 -3.01 11.26
CA VAL A 513 -32.63 -2.74 12.02
C VAL A 513 -32.28 -2.52 13.48
N GLU A 514 -32.49 -1.30 13.98
CA GLU A 514 -32.40 -1.06 15.42
C GLU A 514 -33.53 -1.79 16.13
N ILE A 515 -33.20 -2.59 17.15
CA ILE A 515 -34.21 -3.29 17.94
C ILE A 515 -34.82 -2.29 18.93
N PRO A 516 -36.13 -2.00 18.85
CA PRO A 516 -36.77 -1.11 19.81
C PRO A 516 -36.60 -1.64 21.24
N PRO A 517 -36.41 -0.79 22.27
CA PRO A 517 -36.23 -1.26 23.65
C PRO A 517 -37.38 -2.15 24.15
N THR A 518 -38.62 -1.91 23.67
CA THR A 518 -39.81 -2.72 23.99
C THR A 518 -39.78 -4.12 23.35
N ALA A 519 -38.93 -4.32 22.34
CA ALA A 519 -38.73 -5.57 21.63
C ALA A 519 -37.34 -6.18 21.88
N ALA A 520 -36.61 -5.76 22.92
CA ALA A 520 -35.30 -6.31 23.26
C ALA A 520 -35.30 -7.84 23.47
N ARG A 521 -36.47 -8.41 23.80
CA ARG A 521 -36.74 -9.84 23.83
C ARG A 521 -37.98 -10.10 22.97
N PHE A 522 -37.78 -10.65 21.79
CA PHE A 522 -38.83 -11.05 20.86
C PHE A 522 -38.65 -12.54 20.53
N ASP A 523 -39.72 -13.20 20.09
CA ASP A 523 -39.70 -14.60 19.67
C ASP A 523 -39.53 -14.71 18.15
N VAL A 524 -40.20 -13.83 17.40
CA VAL A 524 -40.24 -13.79 15.94
C VAL A 524 -40.17 -12.35 15.44
N LEU A 525 -39.43 -12.13 14.37
CA LEU A 525 -39.56 -10.92 13.55
C LEU A 525 -40.25 -11.29 12.23
N SER A 526 -41.04 -10.38 11.69
CA SER A 526 -41.60 -10.48 10.35
C SER A 526 -41.31 -9.25 9.50
N TRP A 527 -41.09 -9.44 8.21
CA TRP A 527 -40.77 -8.37 7.28
C TRP A 527 -41.25 -8.67 5.86
N ASP A 528 -41.49 -7.61 5.08
CA ASP A 528 -41.91 -7.72 3.68
C ASP A 528 -40.68 -7.82 2.76
N ARG A 529 -40.47 -9.02 2.19
CA ARG A 529 -39.46 -9.32 1.18
C ARG A 529 -40.12 -9.27 -0.20
N SER A 530 -40.17 -8.08 -0.79
CA SER A 530 -40.62 -7.87 -2.18
C SER A 530 -42.06 -8.35 -2.44
N GLY A 531 -42.97 -8.16 -1.48
CA GLY A 531 -44.38 -8.52 -1.53
C GLY A 531 -44.73 -9.82 -0.80
N GLU A 532 -43.75 -10.53 -0.25
CA GLU A 532 -43.93 -11.75 0.53
C GLU A 532 -43.55 -11.51 1.99
N LEU A 533 -44.44 -11.89 2.92
CA LEU A 533 -44.17 -11.77 4.34
C LEU A 533 -43.30 -12.94 4.80
N GLU A 534 -42.11 -12.63 5.29
CA GLU A 534 -41.14 -13.59 5.82
C GLU A 534 -41.12 -13.52 7.35
N GLU A 535 -40.93 -14.65 8.01
CA GLU A 535 -40.77 -14.75 9.46
C GLU A 535 -39.40 -15.35 9.81
N VAL A 536 -38.73 -14.78 10.81
CA VAL A 536 -37.46 -15.28 11.34
C VAL A 536 -37.56 -15.34 12.85
N THR A 537 -37.30 -16.51 13.42
CA THR A 537 -37.32 -16.71 14.87
C THR A 537 -36.03 -16.17 15.51
N ALA A 538 -36.11 -15.76 16.77
CA ALA A 538 -34.93 -15.30 17.51
C ALA A 538 -33.85 -16.38 17.66
N ALA A 539 -34.22 -17.66 17.54
CA ALA A 539 -33.29 -18.79 17.58
C ALA A 539 -32.50 -18.98 16.27
N GLU A 540 -32.98 -18.41 15.15
CA GLU A 540 -32.29 -18.44 13.86
C GLU A 540 -31.26 -17.33 13.69
N LEU A 541 -31.22 -16.36 14.62
CA LEU A 541 -30.24 -15.28 14.61
C LEU A 541 -28.84 -15.84 14.84
N ARG A 542 -27.91 -15.49 13.94
CA ARG A 542 -26.50 -15.88 14.00
C ARG A 542 -25.66 -14.85 14.74
N GLY A 543 -24.48 -15.28 15.16
CA GLY A 543 -23.46 -14.45 15.80
C GLY A 543 -22.43 -15.30 16.52
N PRO A 544 -21.33 -14.70 17.02
CA PRO A 544 -20.37 -15.42 17.85
C PRO A 544 -21.06 -15.92 19.13
N THR A 545 -20.99 -17.22 19.38
CA THR A 545 -21.62 -17.89 20.54
C THR A 545 -20.86 -17.73 21.85
N GLN A 546 -19.65 -17.15 21.81
CA GLN A 546 -18.83 -16.91 22.98
C GLN A 546 -18.48 -15.43 23.12
N PRO A 547 -18.76 -14.80 24.27
CA PRO A 547 -18.12 -13.54 24.63
C PRO A 547 -16.65 -13.82 24.94
N VAL A 548 -15.81 -13.75 23.93
CA VAL A 548 -14.36 -13.85 24.13
C VAL A 548 -13.93 -12.52 24.72
N ARG A 549 -13.50 -12.50 26.00
CA ARG A 549 -12.75 -11.36 26.54
C ARG A 549 -11.71 -10.96 25.51
N ARG A 550 -11.55 -9.65 25.22
CA ARG A 550 -10.51 -9.10 24.33
C ARG A 550 -9.26 -9.98 24.40
N ALA A 551 -9.11 -10.86 23.42
CA ALA A 551 -8.02 -11.81 23.45
C ALA A 551 -6.75 -10.99 23.23
N GLU A 552 -5.76 -11.13 24.11
CA GLU A 552 -4.44 -10.64 23.76
C GLU A 552 -4.03 -11.32 22.44
N PRO A 553 -3.51 -10.54 21.47
CA PRO A 553 -3.16 -11.10 20.20
C PRO A 553 -2.02 -12.11 20.38
N ILE A 554 -2.07 -13.22 19.64
CA ILE A 554 -1.03 -14.24 19.69
C ILE A 554 0.26 -13.79 19.01
N ALA A 555 0.16 -12.82 18.10
CA ALA A 555 1.28 -12.14 17.48
C ALA A 555 0.92 -10.67 17.23
N ARG A 556 1.92 -9.78 17.32
CA ARG A 556 1.82 -8.40 16.89
C ARG A 556 3.10 -8.00 16.19
N LYS A 557 3.00 -7.34 15.03
CA LYS A 557 4.14 -6.85 14.26
C LYS A 557 3.79 -5.54 13.58
N SER A 558 4.76 -4.63 13.52
CA SER A 558 4.64 -3.35 12.82
C SER A 558 5.57 -3.33 11.61
N PHE A 559 5.13 -2.66 10.55
CA PHE A 559 5.83 -2.54 9.27
C PHE A 559 5.97 -1.06 8.93
N ARG A 560 7.20 -0.63 8.71
CA ARG A 560 7.60 0.71 8.31
C ARG A 560 8.67 0.58 7.24
N SER A 561 8.80 1.58 6.38
CA SER A 561 9.93 1.64 5.44
C SER A 561 11.24 1.95 6.19
N ARG A 562 12.35 1.81 5.48
CA ARG A 562 13.71 2.03 6.00
C ARG A 562 13.99 3.48 6.38
#